data_AF-A0A7C2FW87-F1
#
_entry.id   AF-A0A7C2FW87-F1
#
_cell.length_a   1.000
_cell.length_b   1.000
_cell.length_c   1.000
_cell.angle_alpha   90.00
_cell.angle_beta   90.00
_cell.angle_gamma   90.00
#
_symmetry.space_group_name_H-M   'P 1'
#
loop_
_entity.id
_entity.type
_entity.pdbx_description
1 polymer ?
#
loop_
_entity_poly.entity_id
_entity_poly.type
_entity_poly.pdbx_seq_one_letter_code
_entity_poly.pdbx_strand_id
1 'polypeptide(L)'
;MEGVVRRVGLGLAARGEVRKAVEYARQAADLGLDSVWIHDSYFERDAVTFLTAVAAEVPDIKIGAGALNPYTRHPVVLAMTFSALDDLAPGRFILALGSGLPLRLAQMGIDYGDTVARVSECIDILRELWAGRRLVLNPNVPPLQPMFPPPHRIPIYIAGYQPRFLELCGRKADGYLARPAESVQAVVQIRRRIEAAARTAGRTLEQIQFAGYLLCLIDESRRAALNRAKREPFVIYMVSVLSNLSLRRAGFPPELRDQVAAAWRAEDYHRAAELIPDELLDAFILCGTPEDVARRAWQYHRAGMDLPILQPIVQSEEQTRLVLEAAAIYSRAPRLEAEPAQAAVFGGVGVPAGPPAAELSLPERARRKAAGIWEILRPFSFTASFIPITAGGMLALLDGRFNLPLFAASLLGGLALQAGTNVINEIYDVRKGVDQITSPRASHALLKGALTEKEAFGVAFSAFALATLVGLYLVAVRGLPLLLLGLVGLAGGYFYTTAPPFEYKFRALGVPLVFVLMGPLMVFGTYLAVTGEPSLLALLV
;
A
#
# COMPACT_ATOMS: atom_id res chain seq x y z
N MET A 1 -2.53 38.92 -7.29
CA MET A 1 -3.35 37.97 -8.08
C MET A 1 -2.62 37.72 -9.39
N GLU A 2 -1.67 36.77 -9.39
CA GLU A 2 -0.93 36.40 -10.59
C GLU A 2 -1.37 35.03 -11.08
N GLY A 3 -1.69 34.95 -12.38
CA GLY A 3 -1.54 33.75 -13.19
C GLY A 3 -2.71 32.77 -13.17
N VAL A 4 -3.22 32.44 -14.36
CA VAL A 4 -4.18 31.36 -14.60
C VAL A 4 -3.64 30.05 -14.01
N VAL A 5 -4.23 29.63 -12.88
CA VAL A 5 -3.89 28.38 -12.18
C VAL A 5 -4.39 27.20 -13.02
N ARG A 6 -3.51 26.26 -13.38
CA ARG A 6 -3.94 25.02 -14.04
C ARG A 6 -4.67 24.14 -13.03
N ARG A 7 -5.85 23.62 -13.41
CA ARG A 7 -6.62 22.71 -12.55
C ARG A 7 -5.85 21.41 -12.33
N VAL A 8 -5.75 20.99 -11.09
CA VAL A 8 -5.17 19.71 -10.66
C VAL A 8 -5.95 19.22 -9.44
N GLY A 9 -6.14 17.91 -9.35
CA GLY A 9 -6.77 17.25 -8.21
C GLY A 9 -5.78 16.43 -7.40
N LEU A 10 -6.14 16.17 -6.14
CA LEU A 10 -5.48 15.18 -5.28
C LEU A 10 -6.32 13.90 -5.24
N GLY A 11 -5.72 12.75 -5.52
CA GLY A 11 -6.38 11.44 -5.37
C GLY A 11 -5.99 10.76 -4.07
N LEU A 12 -6.96 10.18 -3.36
CA LEU A 12 -6.76 9.47 -2.09
C LEU A 12 -7.51 8.13 -2.04
N ALA A 13 -6.82 7.14 -1.47
CA ALA A 13 -7.31 6.15 -0.50
C ALA A 13 -8.52 6.49 0.34
N ALA A 14 -9.65 5.80 0.20
CA ALA A 14 -10.53 5.51 1.34
C ALA A 14 -9.87 4.53 2.35
N ARG A 15 -8.57 4.72 2.64
CA ARG A 15 -7.75 3.87 3.50
C ARG A 15 -7.16 4.67 4.66
N GLY A 16 -6.90 3.99 5.77
CA GLY A 16 -6.37 4.63 6.98
C GLY A 16 -7.41 5.48 7.69
N GLU A 17 -6.96 6.54 8.37
CA GLU A 17 -7.81 7.39 9.19
C GLU A 17 -8.54 8.46 8.37
N VAL A 18 -9.85 8.61 8.62
CA VAL A 18 -10.69 9.64 7.96
C VAL A 18 -10.14 11.05 8.22
N ARG A 19 -9.71 11.31 9.45
CA ARG A 19 -9.12 12.61 9.85
C ARG A 19 -7.87 12.96 9.04
N LYS A 20 -7.03 11.97 8.71
CA LYS A 20 -5.87 12.20 7.86
C LYS A 20 -6.25 12.58 6.43
N ALA A 21 -7.30 11.98 5.86
CA ALA A 21 -7.81 12.40 4.56
C ALA A 21 -8.34 13.84 4.57
N VAL A 22 -9.00 14.26 5.66
CA VAL A 22 -9.43 15.65 5.86
C VAL A 22 -8.22 16.61 5.95
N GLU A 23 -7.19 16.24 6.70
CA GLU A 23 -5.94 17.02 6.79
C GLU A 23 -5.29 17.21 5.41
N TYR A 24 -5.15 16.14 4.63
CA TYR A 24 -4.60 16.23 3.27
C TYR A 24 -5.48 17.05 2.32
N ALA A 25 -6.80 16.94 2.44
CA ALA A 25 -7.74 17.74 1.67
C ALA A 25 -7.65 19.24 2.02
N ARG A 26 -7.44 19.58 3.31
CA ARG A 26 -7.21 20.97 3.75
C ARG A 26 -5.91 21.52 3.16
N GLN A 27 -4.82 20.75 3.21
CA GLN A 27 -3.56 21.14 2.59
C GLN A 27 -3.71 21.34 1.07
N ALA A 28 -4.49 20.48 0.39
CA ALA A 28 -4.81 20.66 -1.02
C ALA A 28 -5.56 21.97 -1.29
N ALA A 29 -6.55 22.30 -0.46
CA ALA A 29 -7.31 23.55 -0.57
C ALA A 29 -6.43 24.78 -0.31
N ASP A 30 -5.57 24.76 0.71
CA ASP A 30 -4.64 25.84 1.05
C ASP A 30 -3.64 26.10 -0.10
N LEU A 31 -3.29 25.07 -0.86
CA LEU A 31 -2.43 25.17 -2.04
C LEU A 31 -3.17 25.62 -3.31
N GLY A 32 -4.50 25.70 -3.28
CA GLY A 32 -5.35 26.10 -4.40
C GLY A 32 -5.65 25.00 -5.42
N LEU A 33 -5.60 23.72 -5.02
CA LEU A 33 -6.01 22.62 -5.89
C LEU A 33 -7.52 22.69 -6.20
N ASP A 34 -7.92 22.23 -7.39
CA ASP A 34 -9.33 22.31 -7.86
C ASP A 34 -10.23 21.31 -7.14
N SER A 35 -9.70 20.12 -6.81
CA SER A 35 -10.51 19.02 -6.27
C SER A 35 -9.72 17.99 -5.45
N VAL A 36 -10.42 17.29 -4.56
CA VAL A 36 -9.96 16.06 -3.91
C VAL A 36 -10.86 14.92 -4.34
N TRP A 37 -10.26 13.78 -4.68
CA TRP A 37 -10.93 12.60 -5.18
C TRP A 37 -10.69 11.42 -4.25
N ILE A 38 -11.77 10.82 -3.75
CA ILE A 38 -11.70 9.60 -2.93
C ILE A 38 -12.11 8.42 -3.79
N HIS A 39 -11.24 7.42 -3.87
CA HIS A 39 -11.57 6.19 -4.58
C HIS A 39 -12.21 5.14 -3.68
N ASP A 40 -13.22 4.46 -4.25
CA ASP A 40 -13.91 3.34 -3.62
C ASP A 40 -13.21 2.05 -4.03
N SER A 41 -12.40 1.52 -3.11
CA SER A 41 -11.73 0.23 -3.27
C SER A 41 -12.34 -0.77 -2.29
N TYR A 42 -12.75 -1.93 -2.81
CA TYR A 42 -13.29 -3.01 -2.00
C TYR A 42 -12.25 -3.49 -0.95
N PHE A 43 -12.71 -3.73 0.27
CA PHE A 43 -11.92 -4.08 1.48
C PHE A 43 -11.11 -2.95 2.13
N GLU A 44 -11.11 -1.75 1.55
CA GLU A 44 -10.78 -0.54 2.30
C GLU A 44 -12.05 -0.02 3.01
N ARG A 45 -12.03 1.20 3.55
CA ARG A 45 -13.19 1.79 4.21
C ARG A 45 -14.18 2.36 3.18
N ASP A 46 -15.39 2.64 3.65
CA ASP A 46 -16.44 3.25 2.84
C ASP A 46 -16.04 4.64 2.32
N ALA A 47 -16.01 4.83 0.99
CA ALA A 47 -15.60 6.08 0.37
C ALA A 47 -16.56 7.25 0.66
N VAL A 48 -17.87 7.01 0.78
CA VAL A 48 -18.87 8.06 1.07
C VAL A 48 -18.63 8.70 2.44
N THR A 49 -18.17 7.92 3.41
CA THR A 49 -17.77 8.39 4.74
C THR A 49 -16.64 9.42 4.65
N PHE A 50 -15.62 9.15 3.83
CA PHE A 50 -14.49 10.07 3.62
C PHE A 50 -14.94 11.33 2.87
N LEU A 51 -15.73 11.16 1.81
CA LEU A 51 -16.29 12.25 1.02
C LEU A 51 -17.11 13.21 1.89
N THR A 52 -17.94 12.67 2.79
CA THR A 52 -18.77 13.45 3.73
C THR A 52 -17.91 14.22 4.73
N ALA A 53 -16.87 13.60 5.28
CA ALA A 53 -15.97 14.24 6.24
C ALA A 53 -15.19 15.40 5.59
N VAL A 54 -14.67 15.21 4.38
CA VAL A 54 -13.99 16.27 3.63
C VAL A 54 -14.96 17.43 3.31
N ALA A 55 -16.20 17.11 2.92
CA ALA A 55 -17.22 18.12 2.64
C ALA A 55 -17.54 19.02 3.83
N ALA A 56 -17.66 18.41 5.02
CA ALA A 56 -18.00 19.11 6.25
C ALA A 56 -16.86 19.99 6.79
N GLU A 57 -15.60 19.60 6.58
CA GLU A 57 -14.45 20.22 7.26
C GLU A 57 -13.51 21.04 6.37
N VAL A 58 -13.67 20.96 5.05
CA VAL A 58 -12.82 21.69 4.09
C VAL A 58 -13.74 22.48 3.16
N PRO A 59 -13.90 23.80 3.33
CA PRO A 59 -14.75 24.60 2.44
C PRO A 59 -14.14 24.74 1.04
N ASP A 60 -14.97 25.15 0.08
CA ASP A 60 -14.62 25.60 -1.29
C ASP A 60 -13.97 24.60 -2.25
N ILE A 61 -13.32 23.53 -1.78
CA ILE A 61 -12.71 22.52 -2.65
C ILE A 61 -13.78 21.58 -3.23
N LYS A 62 -13.68 21.23 -4.52
CA LYS A 62 -14.57 20.23 -5.12
C LYS A 62 -14.22 18.83 -4.66
N ILE A 63 -15.21 17.94 -4.64
CA ILE A 63 -15.09 16.61 -4.07
C ILE A 63 -15.56 15.58 -5.08
N GLY A 64 -14.64 14.74 -5.55
CA GLY A 64 -14.91 13.69 -6.52
C GLY A 64 -15.02 12.31 -5.87
N ALA A 65 -16.10 11.58 -6.17
CA ALA A 65 -16.22 10.17 -5.86
C ALA A 65 -15.69 9.35 -7.05
N GLY A 66 -14.48 8.79 -6.95
CA GLY A 66 -13.74 8.28 -8.11
C GLY A 66 -13.28 6.82 -7.96
N ALA A 67 -14.08 5.80 -8.24
CA ALA A 67 -15.46 5.86 -8.72
C ALA A 67 -16.34 4.92 -7.88
N LEU A 68 -17.59 5.30 -7.67
CA LEU A 68 -18.61 4.42 -7.08
C LEU A 68 -19.16 3.49 -8.17
N ASN A 69 -19.99 2.53 -7.77
CA ASN A 69 -20.57 1.55 -8.69
C ASN A 69 -22.04 1.25 -8.34
N PRO A 70 -22.88 0.94 -9.34
CA PRO A 70 -24.31 0.65 -9.14
C PRO A 70 -24.59 -0.76 -8.56
N TYR A 71 -23.55 -1.53 -8.24
CA TYR A 71 -23.68 -2.90 -7.72
C TYR A 71 -23.77 -2.92 -6.20
N THR A 72 -22.84 -2.22 -5.56
CA THR A 72 -22.76 -2.16 -4.08
C THR A 72 -23.68 -1.11 -3.48
N ARG A 73 -24.12 -0.14 -4.28
CA ARG A 73 -25.11 0.86 -3.87
C ARG A 73 -26.18 0.94 -4.96
N HIS A 74 -27.41 0.66 -4.57
CA HIS A 74 -28.56 0.72 -5.48
C HIS A 74 -28.67 2.15 -6.07
N PRO A 75 -29.04 2.32 -7.36
CA PRO A 75 -29.12 3.64 -8.00
C PRO A 75 -29.97 4.67 -7.22
N VAL A 76 -31.07 4.23 -6.61
CA VAL A 76 -31.91 5.10 -5.75
C VAL A 76 -31.15 5.57 -4.50
N VAL A 77 -30.36 4.69 -3.88
CA VAL A 77 -29.53 5.05 -2.72
C VAL A 77 -28.43 6.02 -3.14
N LEU A 78 -27.78 5.80 -4.30
CA LEU A 78 -26.83 6.76 -4.86
C LEU A 78 -27.49 8.13 -5.09
N ALA A 79 -28.73 8.18 -5.61
CA ALA A 79 -29.47 9.42 -5.80
C ALA A 79 -29.68 10.18 -4.49
N MET A 80 -30.13 9.46 -3.44
CA MET A 80 -30.35 10.00 -2.10
C MET A 80 -29.05 10.49 -1.46
N THR A 81 -27.98 9.67 -1.52
CA THR A 81 -26.67 10.03 -0.98
C THR A 81 -26.17 11.32 -1.60
N PHE A 82 -26.18 11.44 -2.93
CA PHE A 82 -25.65 12.62 -3.59
C PHE A 82 -26.55 13.85 -3.47
N SER A 83 -27.86 13.67 -3.26
CA SER A 83 -28.73 14.76 -2.87
C SER A 83 -28.36 15.34 -1.51
N ALA A 84 -28.20 14.48 -0.49
CA ALA A 84 -27.78 14.91 0.84
C ALA A 84 -26.35 15.52 0.85
N LEU A 85 -25.46 14.99 0.01
CA LEU A 85 -24.12 15.55 -0.16
C LEU A 85 -24.15 16.94 -0.83
N ASP A 86 -24.99 17.16 -1.84
CA ASP A 86 -25.16 18.49 -2.44
C ASP A 86 -25.76 19.50 -1.45
N ASP A 87 -26.67 19.07 -0.57
CA ASP A 87 -27.16 19.92 0.53
C ASP A 87 -26.02 20.29 1.52
N LEU A 88 -25.21 19.30 1.92
CA LEU A 88 -24.07 19.51 2.83
C LEU A 88 -22.98 20.42 2.24
N ALA A 89 -22.68 20.28 0.95
CA ALA A 89 -21.67 21.06 0.26
C ALA A 89 -22.16 21.46 -1.16
N PRO A 90 -22.96 22.54 -1.23
CA PRO A 90 -23.63 23.01 -2.45
C PRO A 90 -22.74 23.11 -3.68
N GLY A 91 -23.06 22.32 -4.72
CA GLY A 91 -22.40 22.40 -6.03
C GLY A 91 -20.96 21.89 -6.07
N ARG A 92 -20.48 21.22 -5.01
CA ARG A 92 -19.07 20.80 -4.89
C ARG A 92 -18.82 19.35 -5.33
N PHE A 93 -19.85 18.52 -5.44
CA PHE A 93 -19.69 17.09 -5.68
C PHE A 93 -19.63 16.71 -7.16
N ILE A 94 -18.76 15.74 -7.48
CA ILE A 94 -18.68 15.06 -8.77
C ILE A 94 -18.80 13.55 -8.52
N LEU A 95 -19.74 12.89 -9.20
CA LEU A 95 -19.94 11.45 -9.10
C LEU A 95 -19.30 10.75 -10.31
N ALA A 96 -18.23 9.98 -10.12
CA ALA A 96 -17.82 9.02 -11.15
C ALA A 96 -18.44 7.64 -10.89
N LEU A 97 -18.98 7.05 -11.95
CA LEU A 97 -19.53 5.69 -11.97
C LEU A 97 -18.62 4.76 -12.75
N GLY A 98 -18.22 3.66 -12.11
CA GLY A 98 -17.41 2.60 -12.70
C GLY A 98 -18.13 1.27 -12.77
N SER A 99 -17.46 0.29 -13.38
CA SER A 99 -17.98 -1.06 -13.57
C SER A 99 -17.97 -1.93 -12.30
N GLY A 100 -17.27 -1.50 -11.25
CA GLY A 100 -16.86 -2.40 -10.17
C GLY A 100 -15.83 -3.43 -10.63
N LEU A 101 -15.29 -4.22 -9.68
CA LEU A 101 -14.31 -5.26 -9.96
C LEU A 101 -15.00 -6.64 -9.96
N PRO A 102 -15.05 -7.38 -11.09
CA PRO A 102 -15.76 -8.65 -11.18
C PRO A 102 -15.42 -9.64 -10.08
N LEU A 103 -14.12 -9.81 -9.79
CA LEU A 103 -13.65 -10.70 -8.72
C LEU A 103 -14.22 -10.31 -7.35
N ARG A 104 -14.25 -9.02 -7.04
CA ARG A 104 -14.71 -8.50 -5.74
C ARG A 104 -16.23 -8.61 -5.60
N LEU A 105 -16.96 -8.32 -6.68
CA LEU A 105 -18.41 -8.49 -6.74
C LEU A 105 -18.80 -9.97 -6.55
N ALA A 106 -18.08 -10.89 -7.20
CA ALA A 106 -18.27 -12.32 -7.01
C ALA A 106 -17.99 -12.76 -5.55
N GLN A 107 -16.97 -12.22 -4.90
CA GLN A 107 -16.70 -12.49 -3.47
C GLN A 107 -17.84 -12.05 -2.55
N MET A 108 -18.61 -11.03 -2.93
CA MET A 108 -19.79 -10.57 -2.22
C MET A 108 -21.09 -11.27 -2.66
N GLY A 109 -21.01 -12.24 -3.58
CA GLY A 109 -22.18 -12.92 -4.15
C GLY A 109 -23.02 -12.03 -5.08
N ILE A 110 -22.45 -10.94 -5.61
CA ILE A 110 -23.15 -10.01 -6.50
C ILE A 110 -22.85 -10.38 -7.96
N ASP A 111 -23.89 -10.62 -8.75
CA ASP A 111 -23.74 -10.90 -10.18
C ASP A 111 -23.27 -9.68 -10.98
N TYR A 112 -22.29 -9.90 -11.85
CA TYR A 112 -21.65 -8.86 -12.65
C TYR A 112 -22.49 -8.43 -13.86
N GLY A 113 -23.17 -9.36 -14.55
CA GLY A 113 -24.07 -9.08 -15.69
C GLY A 113 -23.51 -8.14 -16.78
N ASP A 114 -24.41 -7.45 -17.49
CA ASP A 114 -24.03 -6.37 -18.44
C ASP A 114 -23.76 -5.05 -17.69
N THR A 115 -22.49 -4.83 -17.38
CA THR A 115 -22.03 -3.66 -16.63
C THR A 115 -22.29 -2.32 -17.33
N VAL A 116 -22.21 -2.27 -18.66
CA VAL A 116 -22.41 -1.01 -19.40
C VAL A 116 -23.89 -0.64 -19.37
N ALA A 117 -24.78 -1.62 -19.57
CA ALA A 117 -26.22 -1.42 -19.45
C ALA A 117 -26.59 -0.95 -18.04
N ARG A 118 -26.05 -1.60 -17.00
CA ARG A 118 -26.33 -1.25 -15.60
C ARG A 118 -25.84 0.14 -15.22
N VAL A 119 -24.64 0.56 -15.65
CA VAL A 119 -24.16 1.94 -15.43
C VAL A 119 -25.00 2.94 -16.22
N SER A 120 -25.35 2.64 -17.47
CA SER A 120 -26.24 3.48 -18.29
C SER A 120 -27.60 3.69 -17.63
N GLU A 121 -28.22 2.62 -17.15
CA GLU A 121 -29.52 2.66 -16.45
C GLU A 121 -29.40 3.44 -15.13
N CYS A 122 -28.32 3.22 -14.37
CA CYS A 122 -28.05 4.00 -13.17
C CYS A 122 -28.02 5.51 -13.46
N ILE A 123 -27.34 5.93 -14.52
CA ILE A 123 -27.30 7.35 -14.94
C ILE A 123 -28.72 7.88 -15.22
N ASP A 124 -29.54 7.11 -15.94
CA ASP A 124 -30.91 7.52 -16.25
C ASP A 124 -31.74 7.66 -14.97
N ILE A 125 -31.69 6.67 -14.07
CA ILE A 125 -32.37 6.70 -12.78
C ILE A 125 -31.95 7.91 -11.94
N LEU A 126 -30.65 8.16 -11.81
CA LEU A 126 -30.12 9.32 -11.07
C LEU A 126 -30.65 10.63 -11.64
N ARG A 127 -30.64 10.79 -12.97
CA ARG A 127 -31.11 12.01 -13.65
C ARG A 127 -32.60 12.23 -13.51
N GLU A 128 -33.41 11.18 -13.58
CA GLU A 128 -34.86 11.26 -13.35
C GLU A 128 -35.17 11.71 -11.92
N LEU A 129 -34.57 11.04 -10.93
CA LEU A 129 -34.80 11.33 -9.52
C LEU A 129 -34.29 12.73 -9.13
N TRP A 130 -33.12 13.13 -9.62
CA TRP A 130 -32.59 14.47 -9.34
C TRP A 130 -33.35 15.59 -10.04
N ALA A 131 -34.06 15.29 -11.12
CA ALA A 131 -34.96 16.24 -11.77
C ALA A 131 -36.36 16.31 -11.10
N GLY A 132 -36.56 15.63 -9.97
CA GLY A 132 -37.83 15.60 -9.26
C GLY A 132 -38.91 14.74 -9.93
N ARG A 133 -38.55 13.94 -10.94
CA ARG A 133 -39.53 13.13 -11.70
C ARG A 133 -39.87 11.84 -10.95
N ARG A 134 -41.14 11.44 -11.05
CA ARG A 134 -41.62 10.15 -10.53
C ARG A 134 -41.12 9.03 -11.44
N LEU A 135 -40.65 7.94 -10.84
CA LEU A 135 -40.02 6.84 -11.58
C LEU A 135 -40.62 5.49 -11.20
N VAL A 136 -41.05 4.72 -12.19
CA VAL A 136 -41.55 3.34 -12.01
C VAL A 136 -40.41 2.37 -12.31
N LEU A 137 -39.84 1.75 -11.27
CA LEU A 137 -38.87 0.65 -11.43
C LEU A 137 -39.54 -0.73 -11.37
N ASN A 138 -40.59 -0.87 -10.56
CA ASN A 138 -41.41 -2.08 -10.47
C ASN A 138 -42.87 -1.69 -10.73
N PRO A 139 -43.49 -2.15 -11.83
CA PRO A 139 -44.85 -1.76 -12.19
C PRO A 139 -45.93 -2.27 -11.22
N ASN A 140 -45.59 -3.21 -10.33
CA ASN A 140 -46.52 -3.78 -9.36
C ASN A 140 -46.68 -2.94 -8.08
N VAL A 141 -45.89 -1.87 -7.92
CA VAL A 141 -45.94 -0.99 -6.75
C VAL A 141 -45.96 0.47 -7.18
N PRO A 142 -46.38 1.41 -6.31
CA PRO A 142 -46.37 2.84 -6.63
C PRO A 142 -44.99 3.34 -7.09
N PRO A 143 -44.94 4.38 -7.95
CA PRO A 143 -43.68 4.97 -8.39
C PRO A 143 -42.87 5.55 -7.24
N LEU A 144 -41.55 5.54 -7.41
CA LEU A 144 -40.64 6.31 -6.57
C LEU A 144 -40.91 7.79 -6.76
N GLN A 145 -40.97 8.53 -5.65
CA GLN A 145 -41.13 9.98 -5.65
C GLN A 145 -39.94 10.61 -4.89
N PRO A 146 -39.02 11.32 -5.57
CA PRO A 146 -37.91 11.99 -4.90
C PRO A 146 -38.45 13.12 -4.02
N MET A 147 -38.14 13.08 -2.71
CA MET A 147 -38.55 14.11 -1.75
C MET A 147 -37.60 15.31 -1.72
N PHE A 148 -36.31 15.04 -1.97
CA PHE A 148 -35.24 16.04 -1.92
C PHE A 148 -34.42 15.93 -3.21
N PRO A 149 -34.87 16.47 -4.35
CA PRO A 149 -34.00 16.63 -5.51
C PRO A 149 -32.88 17.65 -5.19
N PRO A 150 -31.62 17.41 -5.60
CA PRO A 150 -30.53 18.35 -5.32
C PRO A 150 -30.78 19.68 -6.05
N PRO A 151 -30.54 20.83 -5.40
CA PRO A 151 -30.69 22.13 -6.02
C PRO A 151 -29.63 22.40 -7.11
N HIS A 152 -28.43 21.82 -7.00
CA HIS A 152 -27.38 21.99 -7.98
C HIS A 152 -27.22 20.79 -8.90
N ARG A 153 -26.68 21.06 -10.09
CA ARG A 153 -26.35 20.01 -11.07
C ARG A 153 -25.10 19.27 -10.62
N ILE A 154 -25.26 18.02 -10.20
CA ILE A 154 -24.17 17.11 -9.90
C ILE A 154 -23.63 16.49 -11.20
N PRO A 155 -22.35 16.71 -11.58
CA PRO A 155 -21.77 16.10 -12.76
C PRO A 155 -21.58 14.59 -12.59
N ILE A 156 -21.93 13.82 -13.61
CA ILE A 156 -21.71 12.37 -13.64
C ILE A 156 -20.58 12.02 -14.61
N TYR A 157 -19.51 11.46 -14.09
CA TYR A 157 -18.37 10.98 -14.86
C TYR A 157 -18.45 9.47 -15.06
N ILE A 158 -17.89 8.97 -16.16
CA ILE A 158 -17.77 7.53 -16.39
C ILE A 158 -16.31 7.10 -16.24
N ALA A 159 -16.09 6.12 -15.37
CA ALA A 159 -14.82 5.45 -15.17
C ALA A 159 -14.84 4.07 -15.86
N GLY A 160 -14.39 4.03 -17.12
CA GLY A 160 -14.34 2.78 -17.88
C GLY A 160 -13.61 2.94 -19.22
N TYR A 161 -12.72 2.00 -19.56
CA TYR A 161 -11.84 2.14 -20.73
C TYR A 161 -12.26 1.28 -21.94
N GLN A 162 -13.20 0.36 -21.76
CA GLN A 162 -13.66 -0.53 -22.83
C GLN A 162 -14.48 0.26 -23.87
N PRO A 163 -14.50 -0.15 -25.15
CA PRO A 163 -15.17 0.59 -26.22
C PRO A 163 -16.61 1.01 -25.90
N ARG A 164 -17.45 0.08 -25.41
CA ARG A 164 -18.84 0.36 -25.01
C ARG A 164 -18.96 1.40 -23.88
N PHE A 165 -17.99 1.47 -22.96
CA PHE A 165 -17.95 2.51 -21.92
C PHE A 165 -17.56 3.88 -22.49
N LEU A 166 -16.62 3.92 -23.43
CA LEU A 166 -16.24 5.17 -24.12
C LEU A 166 -17.40 5.72 -24.94
N GLU A 167 -18.15 4.84 -25.61
CA GLU A 167 -19.39 5.19 -26.31
C GLU A 167 -20.46 5.73 -25.36
N LEU A 168 -20.68 5.05 -24.22
CA LEU A 168 -21.61 5.50 -23.18
C LEU A 168 -21.20 6.89 -22.63
N CYS A 169 -19.90 7.11 -22.42
CA CYS A 169 -19.36 8.38 -21.96
C CYS A 169 -19.69 9.52 -22.92
N GLY A 170 -19.43 9.34 -24.22
CA GLY A 170 -19.80 10.32 -25.24
C GLY A 170 -21.31 10.62 -25.26
N ARG A 171 -22.13 9.58 -25.08
CA ARG A 171 -23.59 9.68 -25.12
C ARG A 171 -24.21 10.38 -23.90
N LYS A 172 -23.78 10.06 -22.68
CA LYS A 172 -24.54 10.41 -21.45
C LYS A 172 -23.75 11.15 -20.36
N ALA A 173 -22.43 11.06 -20.34
CA ALA A 173 -21.64 11.55 -19.20
C ALA A 173 -21.25 13.04 -19.34
N ASP A 174 -21.04 13.71 -18.21
CA ASP A 174 -20.45 15.06 -18.13
C ASP A 174 -18.93 15.03 -18.11
N GLY A 175 -18.35 13.86 -17.92
CA GLY A 175 -16.93 13.69 -17.91
C GLY A 175 -16.49 12.24 -18.01
N TYR A 176 -15.22 12.09 -18.31
CA TYR A 176 -14.50 10.83 -18.33
C TYR A 176 -13.51 10.82 -17.18
N LEU A 177 -13.45 9.73 -16.43
CA LEU A 177 -12.41 9.49 -15.42
C LEU A 177 -11.49 8.37 -15.90
N ALA A 178 -10.31 8.73 -16.37
CA ALA A 178 -9.28 7.78 -16.76
C ALA A 178 -8.80 7.01 -15.52
N ARG A 179 -8.72 5.68 -15.67
CA ARG A 179 -8.19 4.81 -14.63
C ARG A 179 -6.69 5.11 -14.38
N PRO A 180 -6.16 4.71 -13.21
CA PRO A 180 -4.71 4.68 -12.99
C PRO A 180 -3.99 3.87 -14.07
N ALA A 181 -2.74 4.23 -14.36
CA ALA A 181 -1.88 3.55 -15.34
C ALA A 181 -2.49 3.53 -16.78
N GLU A 182 -2.92 4.70 -17.25
CA GLU A 182 -3.13 4.99 -18.67
C GLU A 182 -1.93 5.73 -19.22
N SER A 183 -1.49 5.39 -20.44
CA SER A 183 -0.39 6.12 -21.09
C SER A 183 -0.90 7.40 -21.75
N VAL A 184 -0.01 8.37 -21.97
CA VAL A 184 -0.33 9.63 -22.67
C VAL A 184 -0.97 9.38 -24.05
N GLN A 185 -0.45 8.39 -24.79
CA GLN A 185 -1.02 8.00 -26.10
C GLN A 185 -2.43 7.40 -25.97
N ALA A 186 -2.69 6.63 -24.91
CA ALA A 186 -4.01 6.08 -24.65
C ALA A 186 -5.05 7.18 -24.40
N VAL A 187 -4.68 8.23 -23.65
CA VAL A 187 -5.55 9.39 -23.41
C VAL A 187 -5.99 10.06 -24.71
N VAL A 188 -5.06 10.29 -25.65
CA VAL A 188 -5.39 10.86 -26.98
C VAL A 188 -6.39 9.97 -27.74
N GLN A 189 -6.17 8.65 -27.73
CA GLN A 189 -7.05 7.70 -28.42
C GLN A 189 -8.44 7.61 -27.76
N ILE A 190 -8.49 7.62 -26.43
CA ILE A 190 -9.73 7.59 -25.65
C ILE A 190 -10.55 8.86 -25.93
N ARG A 191 -9.91 10.03 -25.92
CA ARG A 191 -10.54 11.32 -26.23
C ARG A 191 -11.19 11.31 -27.61
N ARG A 192 -10.49 10.84 -28.64
CA ARG A 192 -11.03 10.70 -30.01
C ARG A 192 -12.26 9.80 -30.09
N ARG A 193 -12.26 8.68 -29.35
CA ARG A 193 -13.41 7.74 -29.33
C ARG A 193 -14.63 8.35 -28.64
N ILE A 194 -14.41 9.00 -27.51
CA ILE A 194 -15.48 9.70 -26.78
C ILE A 194 -16.04 10.83 -27.64
N GLU A 195 -15.19 11.59 -28.33
CA GLU A 195 -15.61 12.64 -29.25
C GLU A 195 -16.49 12.10 -30.39
N ALA A 196 -16.11 11.00 -31.03
CA ALA A 196 -16.90 10.37 -32.08
C ALA A 196 -18.29 9.91 -31.56
N ALA A 197 -18.33 9.36 -30.35
CA ALA A 197 -19.57 8.95 -29.71
C ALA A 197 -20.44 10.15 -29.30
N ALA A 198 -19.84 11.23 -28.81
CA ALA A 198 -20.54 12.47 -28.48
C ALA A 198 -21.18 13.10 -29.72
N ARG A 199 -20.43 13.20 -30.83
CA ARG A 199 -20.96 13.71 -32.10
C ARG A 199 -22.16 12.89 -32.60
N THR A 200 -22.06 11.57 -32.55
CA THR A 200 -23.17 10.67 -32.90
C THR A 200 -24.41 10.88 -32.01
N ALA A 201 -24.21 11.35 -30.77
CA ALA A 201 -25.26 11.66 -29.82
C ALA A 201 -25.77 13.11 -29.89
N GLY A 202 -25.30 13.92 -30.85
CA GLY A 202 -25.65 15.34 -30.95
C GLY A 202 -25.00 16.22 -29.88
N ARG A 203 -23.93 15.75 -29.24
CA ARG A 203 -23.18 16.43 -28.18
C ARG A 203 -21.82 16.89 -28.67
N THR A 204 -21.24 17.86 -27.98
CA THR A 204 -19.89 18.38 -28.28
C THR A 204 -18.89 17.94 -27.21
N LEU A 205 -17.59 17.96 -27.56
CA LEU A 205 -16.54 17.48 -26.65
C LEU A 205 -16.34 18.43 -25.46
N GLU A 206 -16.65 19.71 -25.61
CA GLU A 206 -16.56 20.74 -24.56
C GLU A 206 -17.53 20.47 -23.40
N GLN A 207 -18.57 19.66 -23.64
CA GLN A 207 -19.52 19.23 -22.61
C GLN A 207 -19.00 18.06 -21.77
N ILE A 208 -17.82 17.51 -22.08
CA ILE A 208 -17.25 16.32 -21.46
C ILE A 208 -15.86 16.65 -20.93
N GLN A 209 -15.73 16.74 -19.60
CA GLN A 209 -14.45 16.97 -18.95
C GLN A 209 -13.63 15.68 -18.86
N PHE A 210 -12.33 15.77 -19.12
CA PHE A 210 -11.41 14.63 -19.02
C PHE A 210 -10.57 14.74 -17.74
N ALA A 211 -10.87 13.90 -16.76
CA ALA A 211 -10.07 13.73 -15.56
C ALA A 211 -9.33 12.39 -15.57
N GLY A 212 -8.27 12.25 -14.78
CA GLY A 212 -7.56 10.97 -14.70
C GLY A 212 -6.61 10.84 -13.53
N TYR A 213 -6.59 9.65 -12.93
CA TYR A 213 -5.64 9.32 -11.87
C TYR A 213 -4.24 9.10 -12.44
N LEU A 214 -3.29 9.89 -11.96
CA LEU A 214 -1.86 9.75 -12.23
C LEU A 214 -1.18 9.25 -10.95
N LEU A 215 -0.73 8.00 -10.99
CA LEU A 215 -0.01 7.40 -9.87
C LEU A 215 1.38 8.01 -9.78
N CYS A 216 1.72 8.48 -8.58
CA CYS A 216 2.97 9.15 -8.27
C CYS A 216 3.78 8.35 -7.26
N LEU A 217 5.08 8.29 -7.49
CA LEU A 217 6.05 7.86 -6.49
C LEU A 217 7.21 8.85 -6.54
N ILE A 218 7.38 9.60 -5.46
CA ILE A 218 8.34 10.72 -5.43
C ILE A 218 9.50 10.38 -4.51
N ASP A 219 10.72 10.67 -4.95
CA ASP A 219 11.94 10.43 -4.19
C ASP A 219 12.99 11.52 -4.52
N GLU A 220 14.15 11.47 -3.87
CA GLU A 220 15.24 12.45 -4.02
C GLU A 220 15.77 12.59 -5.46
N SER A 221 15.55 11.55 -6.28
CA SER A 221 15.90 11.53 -7.69
C SER A 221 15.00 10.59 -8.47
N ARG A 222 14.92 10.80 -9.80
CA ARG A 222 14.25 9.87 -10.72
C ARG A 222 14.68 8.42 -10.55
N ARG A 223 15.99 8.19 -10.39
CA ARG A 223 16.53 6.84 -10.23
C ARG A 223 16.11 6.20 -8.90
N ALA A 224 16.12 6.97 -7.80
CA ALA A 224 15.65 6.48 -6.50
C ALA A 224 14.17 6.10 -6.56
N ALA A 225 13.33 6.96 -7.14
CA ALA A 225 11.91 6.70 -7.32
C ALA A 225 11.65 5.45 -8.17
N LEU A 226 12.32 5.27 -9.31
CA LEU A 226 12.17 4.07 -10.14
C LEU A 226 12.58 2.79 -9.40
N ASN A 227 13.73 2.82 -8.70
CA ASN A 227 14.19 1.68 -7.91
C ASN A 227 13.21 1.30 -6.80
N ARG A 228 12.60 2.30 -6.15
CA ARG A 228 11.57 2.08 -5.15
C ARG A 228 10.29 1.52 -5.78
N ALA A 229 9.84 2.08 -6.91
CA ALA A 229 8.66 1.62 -7.62
C ALA A 229 8.75 0.15 -8.01
N LYS A 230 9.89 -0.31 -8.53
CA LYS A 230 10.07 -1.72 -8.91
C LYS A 230 9.94 -2.70 -7.75
N ARG A 231 10.17 -2.24 -6.52
CA ARG A 231 10.09 -3.05 -5.29
C ARG A 231 8.77 -2.89 -4.56
N GLU A 232 7.92 -1.98 -5.00
CA GLU A 232 6.64 -1.70 -4.35
C GLU A 232 5.60 -2.76 -4.78
N PRO A 233 5.03 -3.55 -3.85
CA PRO A 233 4.11 -4.62 -4.20
C PRO A 233 2.91 -4.16 -5.03
N PHE A 234 2.38 -2.97 -4.72
CA PHE A 234 1.27 -2.40 -5.50
C PHE A 234 1.67 -2.11 -6.96
N VAL A 235 2.89 -1.64 -7.20
CA VAL A 235 3.38 -1.39 -8.57
C VAL A 235 3.55 -2.70 -9.33
N ILE A 236 4.15 -3.71 -8.70
CA ILE A 236 4.33 -5.03 -9.30
C ILE A 236 2.96 -5.64 -9.65
N TYR A 237 2.01 -5.56 -8.72
CA TYR A 237 0.63 -5.98 -8.94
C TYR A 237 0.01 -5.25 -10.14
N MET A 238 0.10 -3.92 -10.18
CA MET A 238 -0.44 -3.11 -11.28
C MET A 238 0.16 -3.50 -12.63
N VAL A 239 1.47 -3.75 -12.70
CA VAL A 239 2.12 -4.25 -13.92
C VAL A 239 1.61 -5.63 -14.30
N SER A 240 1.45 -6.54 -13.33
CA SER A 240 0.98 -7.92 -13.55
C SER A 240 -0.42 -8.02 -14.15
N VAL A 241 -1.26 -6.99 -13.94
CA VAL A 241 -2.65 -6.94 -14.42
C VAL A 241 -2.84 -6.02 -15.64
N LEU A 242 -1.77 -5.48 -16.22
CA LEU A 242 -1.87 -4.69 -17.44
C LEU A 242 -2.44 -5.52 -18.59
N SER A 243 -3.39 -4.93 -19.32
CA SER A 243 -3.99 -5.57 -20.48
C SER A 243 -3.00 -5.66 -21.64
N ASN A 244 -3.15 -6.67 -22.50
CA ASN A 244 -2.35 -6.80 -23.73
C ASN A 244 -2.46 -5.56 -24.62
N LEU A 245 -3.62 -4.89 -24.60
CA LEU A 245 -3.85 -3.65 -25.34
C LEU A 245 -3.01 -2.51 -24.77
N SER A 246 -2.95 -2.37 -23.45
CA SER A 246 -2.17 -1.34 -22.77
C SER A 246 -0.67 -1.50 -23.06
N LEU A 247 -0.16 -2.73 -22.96
CA LEU A 247 1.26 -3.03 -23.23
C LEU A 247 1.63 -2.75 -24.68
N ARG A 248 0.84 -3.25 -25.65
CA ARG A 248 1.10 -3.01 -27.07
C ARG A 248 1.07 -1.52 -27.43
N ARG A 249 0.15 -0.75 -26.83
CA ARG A 249 0.10 0.71 -27.01
C ARG A 249 1.31 1.42 -26.42
N ALA A 250 1.88 0.88 -25.35
CA ALA A 250 3.10 1.40 -24.75
C ALA A 250 4.38 0.87 -25.41
N GLY A 251 4.28 0.01 -26.44
CA GLY A 251 5.44 -0.56 -27.15
C GLY A 251 6.06 -1.79 -26.47
N PHE A 252 5.36 -2.44 -25.55
CA PHE A 252 5.87 -3.60 -24.81
C PHE A 252 5.22 -4.92 -25.23
N PRO A 253 5.99 -6.03 -25.25
CA PRO A 253 5.44 -7.37 -25.48
C PRO A 253 4.56 -7.83 -24.31
N PRO A 254 3.36 -8.39 -24.54
CA PRO A 254 2.52 -8.96 -23.48
C PRO A 254 3.21 -10.00 -22.61
N GLU A 255 4.16 -10.74 -23.18
CA GLU A 255 4.92 -11.80 -22.53
C GLU A 255 5.73 -11.28 -21.33
N LEU A 256 6.17 -10.02 -21.37
CA LEU A 256 6.85 -9.36 -20.25
C LEU A 256 5.95 -9.34 -19.00
N ARG A 257 4.68 -8.96 -19.18
CA ARG A 257 3.69 -8.95 -18.10
C ARG A 257 3.39 -10.35 -17.60
N ASP A 258 3.39 -11.35 -18.47
CA ASP A 258 3.17 -12.75 -18.06
C ASP A 258 4.29 -13.27 -17.17
N GLN A 259 5.54 -12.91 -17.46
CA GLN A 259 6.68 -13.24 -16.60
C GLN A 259 6.59 -12.52 -15.24
N VAL A 260 6.26 -11.22 -15.24
CA VAL A 260 6.04 -10.45 -14.00
C VAL A 260 4.88 -11.04 -13.19
N ALA A 261 3.79 -11.44 -13.84
CA ALA A 261 2.64 -12.07 -13.19
C ALA A 261 2.97 -13.46 -12.63
N ALA A 262 3.84 -14.23 -13.30
CA ALA A 262 4.34 -15.50 -12.77
C ALA A 262 5.19 -15.28 -11.51
N ALA A 263 6.12 -14.32 -11.53
CA ALA A 263 6.92 -13.96 -10.37
C ALA A 263 6.04 -13.43 -9.22
N TRP A 264 5.05 -12.58 -9.51
CA TRP A 264 4.07 -12.10 -8.52
C TRP A 264 3.28 -13.23 -7.87
N ARG A 265 2.77 -14.19 -8.65
CA ARG A 265 2.04 -15.37 -8.12
C ARG A 265 2.92 -16.31 -7.32
N ALA A 266 4.20 -16.40 -7.68
CA ALA A 266 5.21 -17.12 -6.92
C ALA A 266 5.71 -16.33 -5.70
N GLU A 267 5.19 -15.11 -5.48
CA GLU A 267 5.61 -14.17 -4.43
C GLU A 267 7.10 -13.78 -4.50
N ASP A 268 7.73 -13.99 -5.66
CA ASP A 268 9.12 -13.62 -5.94
C ASP A 268 9.20 -12.15 -6.41
N TYR A 269 9.05 -11.23 -5.46
CA TYR A 269 9.08 -9.80 -5.73
C TYR A 269 10.45 -9.30 -6.20
N HIS A 270 11.54 -9.98 -5.81
CA HIS A 270 12.88 -9.65 -6.29
C HIS A 270 12.98 -9.91 -7.78
N ARG A 271 12.57 -11.09 -8.23
CA ARG A 271 12.54 -11.41 -9.66
C ARG A 271 11.59 -10.52 -10.43
N ALA A 272 10.41 -10.24 -9.86
CA ALA A 272 9.46 -9.33 -10.48
C ALA A 272 10.06 -7.92 -10.67
N ALA A 273 10.78 -7.41 -9.68
CA ALA A 273 11.45 -6.12 -9.74
C ALA A 273 12.53 -6.07 -10.85
N GLU A 274 13.31 -7.15 -11.02
CA GLU A 274 14.32 -7.26 -12.08
C GLU A 274 13.71 -7.30 -13.48
N LEU A 275 12.54 -7.92 -13.62
CA LEU A 275 11.83 -8.06 -14.89
C LEU A 275 11.21 -6.75 -15.37
N ILE A 276 10.93 -5.78 -14.49
CA ILE A 276 10.26 -4.54 -14.85
C ILE A 276 11.30 -3.52 -15.38
N PRO A 277 11.28 -3.17 -16.68
CA PRO A 277 12.17 -2.14 -17.22
C PRO A 277 11.70 -0.73 -16.79
N ASP A 278 12.63 0.23 -16.75
CA ASP A 278 12.32 1.62 -16.34
C ASP A 278 11.28 2.26 -17.26
N GLU A 279 11.39 1.97 -18.56
CA GLU A 279 10.54 2.51 -19.62
C GLU A 279 9.08 2.05 -19.45
N LEU A 280 8.86 0.85 -18.90
CA LEU A 280 7.51 0.36 -18.61
C LEU A 280 6.89 1.17 -17.46
N LEU A 281 7.67 1.47 -16.42
CA LEU A 281 7.20 2.36 -15.36
C LEU A 281 6.93 3.78 -15.89
N ASP A 282 7.81 4.31 -16.75
CA ASP A 282 7.60 5.62 -17.37
C ASP A 282 6.37 5.69 -18.28
N ALA A 283 5.91 4.57 -18.81
CA ALA A 283 4.67 4.56 -19.60
C ALA A 283 3.41 4.75 -18.74
N PHE A 284 3.45 4.40 -17.45
CA PHE A 284 2.24 4.21 -16.64
C PHE A 284 2.24 4.88 -15.25
N ILE A 285 3.41 5.20 -14.70
CA ILE A 285 3.59 5.73 -13.34
C ILE A 285 4.52 6.94 -13.40
N LEU A 286 4.18 8.00 -12.67
CA LEU A 286 4.98 9.22 -12.55
C LEU A 286 5.99 9.04 -11.40
N CYS A 287 7.17 8.51 -11.74
CA CYS A 287 8.30 8.35 -10.83
C CYS A 287 9.30 9.50 -11.00
N GLY A 288 9.67 10.18 -9.91
CA GLY A 288 10.81 11.10 -9.89
C GLY A 288 10.79 12.15 -8.79
N THR A 289 11.36 13.33 -9.03
CA THR A 289 11.23 14.46 -8.09
C THR A 289 9.85 15.12 -8.24
N PRO A 290 9.44 16.02 -7.33
CA PRO A 290 8.21 16.79 -7.50
C PRO A 290 8.12 17.51 -8.87
N GLU A 291 9.23 18.03 -9.38
CA GLU A 291 9.31 18.68 -10.68
C GLU A 291 9.13 17.70 -11.85
N ASP A 292 9.71 16.50 -11.75
CA ASP A 292 9.52 15.45 -12.76
C ASP A 292 8.05 15.04 -12.86
N VAL A 293 7.40 14.84 -11.71
CA VAL A 293 5.97 14.52 -11.65
C VAL A 293 5.13 15.66 -12.23
N ALA A 294 5.41 16.91 -11.86
CA ALA A 294 4.71 18.07 -12.42
C ALA A 294 4.86 18.16 -13.95
N ARG A 295 6.09 17.96 -14.47
CA ARG A 295 6.39 17.98 -15.91
C ARG A 295 5.65 16.86 -16.65
N ARG A 296 5.56 15.66 -16.06
CA ARG A 296 4.84 14.54 -16.66
C ARG A 296 3.32 14.74 -16.59
N ALA A 297 2.78 15.28 -15.50
CA ALA A 297 1.37 15.68 -15.42
C ALA A 297 0.99 16.69 -16.52
N TRP A 298 1.91 17.59 -16.86
CA TRP A 298 1.76 18.51 -18.00
C TRP A 298 1.66 17.81 -19.35
N GLN A 299 2.38 16.70 -19.57
CA GLN A 299 2.23 15.91 -20.80
C GLN A 299 0.82 15.31 -20.94
N TYR A 300 0.23 14.81 -19.85
CA TYR A 300 -1.16 14.34 -19.82
C TYR A 300 -2.16 15.47 -20.11
N HIS A 301 -1.92 16.65 -19.52
CA HIS A 301 -2.76 17.81 -19.80
C HIS A 301 -2.74 18.20 -21.29
N ARG A 302 -1.55 18.25 -21.90
CA ARG A 302 -1.40 18.51 -23.35
C ARG A 302 -2.03 17.44 -24.23
N ALA A 303 -2.13 16.19 -23.75
CA ALA A 303 -2.83 15.11 -24.43
C ALA A 303 -4.37 15.21 -24.32
N GLY A 304 -4.89 16.20 -23.60
CA GLY A 304 -6.31 16.46 -23.44
C GLY A 304 -6.91 15.94 -22.13
N MET A 305 -6.11 15.80 -21.07
CA MET A 305 -6.60 15.58 -19.70
C MET A 305 -6.80 16.93 -19.00
N ASP A 306 -8.04 17.42 -18.97
CA ASP A 306 -8.42 18.72 -18.39
C ASP A 306 -8.23 18.79 -16.87
N LEU A 307 -8.17 17.65 -16.17
CA LEU A 307 -7.94 17.55 -14.73
C LEU A 307 -7.04 16.34 -14.40
N PRO A 308 -5.70 16.53 -14.37
CA PRO A 308 -4.80 15.55 -13.79
C PRO A 308 -5.07 15.40 -12.29
N ILE A 309 -5.31 14.18 -11.82
CA ILE A 309 -5.51 13.86 -10.41
C ILE A 309 -4.25 13.14 -9.92
N LEU A 310 -3.39 13.83 -9.18
CA LEU A 310 -2.14 13.24 -8.68
C LEU A 310 -2.44 12.39 -7.44
N GLN A 311 -2.00 11.14 -7.45
CA GLN A 311 -2.30 10.19 -6.39
C GLN A 311 -1.02 9.49 -5.93
N PRO A 312 -0.66 9.53 -4.63
CA PRO A 312 0.46 8.77 -4.12
C PRO A 312 0.17 7.27 -4.21
N ILE A 313 1.12 6.49 -4.71
CA ILE A 313 1.04 5.01 -4.67
C ILE A 313 1.04 4.53 -3.22
N VAL A 314 1.98 5.05 -2.43
CA VAL A 314 2.04 4.82 -0.98
C VAL A 314 1.46 6.04 -0.29
N GLN A 315 0.25 5.92 0.26
CA GLN A 315 -0.41 7.02 0.97
C GLN A 315 0.15 7.20 2.39
N SER A 316 1.45 7.47 2.50
CA SER A 316 2.10 7.96 3.72
C SER A 316 2.05 9.49 3.78
N GLU A 317 2.28 10.04 4.96
CA GLU A 317 2.35 11.50 5.16
C GLU A 317 3.42 12.14 4.26
N GLU A 318 4.61 11.54 4.21
CA GLU A 318 5.72 12.00 3.38
C GLU A 318 5.37 12.00 1.88
N GLN A 319 4.88 10.88 1.34
CA GLN A 319 4.55 10.78 -0.08
C GLN A 319 3.37 11.68 -0.45
N THR A 320 2.39 11.83 0.44
CA THR A 320 1.24 12.74 0.20
C THR A 320 1.70 14.19 0.18
N ARG A 321 2.59 14.60 1.09
CA ARG A 321 3.21 15.93 1.09
C ARG A 321 3.98 16.20 -0.20
N LEU A 322 4.79 15.25 -0.66
CA LEU A 322 5.54 15.38 -1.92
C LEU A 322 4.62 15.46 -3.15
N VAL A 323 3.50 14.73 -3.15
CA VAL A 323 2.49 14.82 -4.23
C VAL A 323 1.79 16.18 -4.22
N LEU A 324 1.48 16.74 -3.05
CA LEU A 324 0.94 18.09 -2.91
C LEU A 324 1.93 19.15 -3.42
N GLU A 325 3.22 18.98 -3.13
CA GLU A 325 4.30 19.83 -3.64
C GLU A 325 4.38 19.77 -5.18
N ALA A 326 4.34 18.57 -5.77
CA ALA A 326 4.29 18.38 -7.23
C ALA A 326 3.03 19.02 -7.86
N ALA A 327 1.87 18.90 -7.20
CA ALA A 327 0.63 19.54 -7.64
C ALA A 327 0.74 21.07 -7.61
N ALA A 328 1.34 21.63 -6.55
CA ALA A 328 1.58 23.06 -6.45
C ALA A 328 2.52 23.56 -7.56
N ILE A 329 3.62 22.85 -7.85
CA ILE A 329 4.53 23.17 -8.96
C ILE A 329 3.78 23.14 -10.30
N TYR A 330 3.02 22.07 -10.56
CA TYR A 330 2.24 21.91 -11.80
C TYR A 330 1.24 23.06 -12.00
N SER A 331 0.51 23.42 -10.94
CA SER A 331 -0.56 24.41 -10.97
C SER A 331 -0.05 25.84 -11.22
N ARG A 332 1.15 26.17 -10.72
CA ARG A 332 1.76 27.51 -10.75
C ARG A 332 2.70 27.75 -11.93
N ALA A 333 3.26 26.70 -12.54
CA ALA A 333 4.29 26.87 -13.57
C ALA A 333 3.73 27.40 -14.91
N PRO A 334 4.13 28.59 -15.42
CA PRO A 334 3.57 29.15 -16.65
C PRO A 334 3.90 28.32 -17.91
N ARG A 335 5.06 27.66 -17.95
CA ARG A 335 5.48 26.69 -18.99
C ARG A 335 6.44 25.68 -18.37
N LEU A 336 6.03 24.42 -18.23
CA LEU A 336 6.97 23.32 -17.99
C LEU A 336 7.47 22.89 -19.38
N GLU A 337 8.74 23.17 -19.69
CA GLU A 337 9.35 22.68 -20.92
C GLU A 337 9.31 21.15 -20.90
N ALA A 338 8.60 20.57 -21.87
CA ALA A 338 8.57 19.14 -22.06
C ALA A 338 9.79 18.75 -22.89
N GLU A 339 10.72 18.01 -22.30
CA GLU A 339 11.62 17.22 -23.14
C GLU A 339 10.78 16.29 -24.02
N PRO A 340 11.16 16.09 -25.30
CA PRO A 340 10.42 15.22 -26.19
C PRO A 340 10.34 13.82 -25.58
N ALA A 341 9.14 13.28 -25.48
CA ALA A 341 8.94 11.88 -25.16
C ALA A 341 9.74 11.06 -26.18
N GLN A 342 10.85 10.45 -25.75
CA GLN A 342 11.53 9.47 -26.56
C GLN A 342 10.53 8.34 -26.80
N ALA A 343 9.99 8.28 -28.02
CA ALA A 343 9.22 7.14 -28.45
C ALA A 343 10.18 5.95 -28.41
N ALA A 344 10.02 5.08 -27.42
CA ALA A 344 10.75 3.83 -27.34
C ALA A 344 10.36 2.99 -28.56
N VAL A 345 11.17 3.05 -29.62
CA VAL A 345 11.11 2.10 -30.72
C VAL A 345 11.78 0.84 -30.22
N PHE A 346 10.97 -0.15 -29.84
CA PHE A 346 11.47 -1.48 -29.50
C PHE A 346 11.94 -2.18 -30.77
N GLY A 347 13.19 -1.94 -31.16
CA GLY A 347 13.89 -2.80 -32.10
C GLY A 347 14.14 -4.14 -31.42
N GLY A 348 13.72 -5.23 -32.05
CA GLY A 348 13.93 -6.59 -31.54
C GLY A 348 15.42 -6.84 -31.30
N VAL A 349 15.84 -6.71 -30.05
CA VAL A 349 17.19 -7.04 -29.57
C VAL A 349 16.99 -7.73 -28.23
N GLY A 350 17.62 -8.90 -28.08
CA GLY A 350 17.53 -9.73 -26.88
C GLY A 350 17.80 -8.92 -25.61
N VAL A 351 17.13 -9.33 -24.53
CA VAL A 351 17.25 -8.77 -23.17
C VAL A 351 18.71 -8.42 -22.87
N PRO A 352 19.11 -7.13 -22.85
CA PRO A 352 20.43 -6.76 -22.39
C PRO A 352 20.45 -6.99 -20.88
N ALA A 353 21.49 -7.65 -20.38
CA ALA A 353 21.79 -7.63 -18.95
C ALA A 353 21.93 -6.16 -18.54
N GLY A 354 21.10 -5.71 -17.60
CA GLY A 354 21.14 -4.34 -17.11
C GLY A 354 22.54 -3.97 -16.59
N PRO A 355 22.96 -2.69 -16.67
CA PRO A 355 24.25 -2.28 -16.19
C PRO A 355 24.38 -2.54 -14.67
N PRO A 356 25.57 -2.88 -14.16
CA PRO A 356 25.77 -3.17 -12.75
C PRO A 356 25.37 -1.97 -11.89
N ALA A 357 24.68 -2.26 -10.77
CA ALA A 357 24.19 -1.26 -9.83
C ALA A 357 25.31 -0.29 -9.41
N ALA A 358 25.05 1.01 -9.44
CA ALA A 358 26.01 2.02 -9.01
C ALA A 358 26.45 1.75 -7.57
N GLU A 359 27.77 1.73 -7.35
CA GLU A 359 28.37 1.43 -6.07
C GLU A 359 27.99 2.51 -5.03
N LEU A 360 27.15 2.13 -4.05
CA LEU A 360 26.89 2.94 -2.86
C LEU A 360 28.22 3.35 -2.20
N SER A 361 28.31 4.58 -1.68
CA SER A 361 29.50 5.00 -0.93
C SER A 361 29.66 4.16 0.35
N LEU A 362 30.89 3.95 0.81
CA LEU A 362 31.20 3.19 2.03
C LEU A 362 30.37 3.62 3.27
N PRO A 363 30.18 4.92 3.58
CA PRO A 363 29.38 5.32 4.74
C PRO A 363 27.88 5.03 4.59
N GLU A 364 27.33 5.11 3.37
CA GLU A 364 25.91 4.79 3.11
C GLU A 364 25.64 3.28 3.20
N ARG A 365 26.58 2.45 2.73
CA ARG A 365 26.53 0.99 2.91
C ARG A 365 26.53 0.63 4.41
N ALA A 366 27.37 1.28 5.20
CA ALA A 366 27.46 1.03 6.64
C ALA A 366 26.16 1.41 7.37
N ARG A 367 25.56 2.57 7.08
CA ARG A 367 24.28 3.00 7.68
C ARG A 367 23.13 2.07 7.31
N ARG A 368 23.02 1.67 6.04
CA ARG A 368 21.97 0.75 5.59
C ARG A 368 22.10 -0.63 6.24
N LYS A 369 23.32 -1.14 6.40
CA LYS A 369 23.58 -2.39 7.12
C LYS A 369 23.23 -2.27 8.60
N ALA A 370 23.61 -1.17 9.26
CA ALA A 370 23.26 -0.94 10.67
C ALA A 370 21.75 -0.90 10.89
N ALA A 371 21.00 -0.22 9.99
CA ALA A 371 19.54 -0.21 10.03
C ALA A 371 18.93 -1.60 9.78
N GLY A 372 19.49 -2.38 8.85
CA GLY A 372 19.09 -3.78 8.61
C GLY A 372 19.33 -4.69 9.82
N ILE A 373 20.46 -4.51 10.51
CA ILE A 373 20.78 -5.25 11.75
C ILE A 373 19.80 -4.85 12.87
N TRP A 374 19.50 -3.56 13.01
CA TRP A 374 18.53 -3.10 14.00
C TRP A 374 17.13 -3.67 13.75
N GLU A 375 16.71 -3.74 12.49
CA GLU A 375 15.41 -4.28 12.11
C GLU A 375 15.31 -5.80 12.36
N ILE A 376 16.31 -6.59 11.91
CA ILE A 376 16.33 -8.07 12.04
C ILE A 376 16.40 -8.54 13.49
N LEU A 377 17.00 -7.75 14.38
CA LEU A 377 17.06 -8.06 15.81
C LEU A 377 15.70 -7.94 16.51
N ARG A 378 14.73 -7.24 15.90
CA ARG A 378 13.39 -6.98 16.43
C ARG A 378 13.42 -6.48 17.89
N PRO A 379 14.01 -5.30 18.20
CA PRO A 379 14.23 -4.84 19.58
C PRO A 379 12.96 -4.78 20.44
N PHE A 380 11.79 -4.53 19.83
CA PHE A 380 10.50 -4.57 20.53
C PHE A 380 10.21 -5.93 21.18
N SER A 381 10.70 -7.03 20.60
CA SER A 381 10.50 -8.38 21.11
C SER A 381 11.36 -8.70 22.33
N PHE A 382 12.43 -7.94 22.60
CA PHE A 382 13.32 -8.16 23.74
C PHE A 382 12.63 -8.05 25.09
N THR A 383 11.46 -7.41 25.15
CA THR A 383 10.57 -7.44 26.31
C THR A 383 10.26 -8.86 26.77
N ALA A 384 10.16 -9.83 25.86
CA ALA A 384 9.88 -11.24 26.15
C ALA A 384 11.01 -11.96 26.91
N SER A 385 12.26 -11.50 26.84
CA SER A 385 13.34 -12.02 27.70
C SER A 385 13.69 -11.06 28.84
N PHE A 386 13.62 -9.74 28.60
CA PHE A 386 13.97 -8.73 29.59
C PHE A 386 13.08 -8.81 30.83
N ILE A 387 11.75 -8.95 30.65
CA ILE A 387 10.79 -8.95 31.77
C ILE A 387 10.97 -10.19 32.67
N PRO A 388 10.99 -11.44 32.15
CA PRO A 388 11.20 -12.64 32.96
C PRO A 388 12.55 -12.67 33.67
N ILE A 389 13.63 -12.26 33.00
CA ILE A 389 14.97 -12.20 33.60
C ILE A 389 14.98 -11.17 34.73
N THR A 390 14.40 -9.99 34.51
CA THR A 390 14.28 -8.97 35.55
C THR A 390 13.45 -9.46 36.72
N ALA A 391 12.34 -10.15 36.48
CA ALA A 391 11.51 -10.74 37.53
C ALA A 391 12.30 -11.76 38.38
N GLY A 392 13.07 -12.66 37.75
CA GLY A 392 13.94 -13.60 38.47
C GLY A 392 15.04 -12.91 39.28
N GLY A 393 15.60 -11.82 38.75
CA GLY A 393 16.56 -10.97 39.47
C GLY A 393 15.94 -10.22 40.66
N MET A 394 14.71 -9.72 40.51
CA MET A 394 13.98 -9.06 41.60
C MET A 394 13.60 -10.03 42.72
N LEU A 395 13.22 -11.28 42.38
CA LEU A 395 12.99 -12.32 43.38
C LEU A 395 14.27 -12.61 44.18
N ALA A 396 15.43 -12.70 43.50
CA ALA A 396 16.72 -12.86 44.16
C ALA A 396 17.07 -11.66 45.07
N LEU A 397 16.60 -10.46 44.73
CA LEU A 397 16.76 -9.26 45.55
C LEU A 397 15.87 -9.29 46.79
N LEU A 398 14.62 -9.74 46.66
CA LEU A 398 13.70 -9.92 47.78
C LEU A 398 14.21 -10.96 48.79
N ASP A 399 14.86 -12.02 48.30
CA ASP A 399 15.49 -13.05 49.14
C ASP A 399 16.87 -12.63 49.69
N GLY A 400 17.32 -11.39 49.42
CA GLY A 400 18.56 -10.83 49.93
C GLY A 400 19.84 -11.43 49.32
N ARG A 401 19.73 -12.14 48.20
CA ARG A 401 20.81 -12.93 47.56
C ARG A 401 21.17 -12.43 46.16
N PHE A 402 20.90 -11.15 45.89
CA PHE A 402 21.14 -10.57 44.58
C PHE A 402 22.64 -10.39 44.28
N ASN A 403 23.06 -10.89 43.13
CA ASN A 403 24.41 -10.72 42.61
C ASN A 403 24.35 -10.00 41.26
N LEU A 404 24.79 -8.74 41.25
CA LEU A 404 24.71 -7.87 40.06
C LEU A 404 25.53 -8.41 38.87
N PRO A 405 26.79 -8.87 39.01
CA PRO A 405 27.53 -9.49 37.92
C PRO A 405 26.82 -10.69 37.27
N LEU A 406 26.24 -11.58 38.07
CA LEU A 406 25.55 -12.77 37.56
C LEU A 406 24.21 -12.40 36.91
N PHE A 407 23.49 -11.43 37.47
CA PHE A 407 22.27 -10.89 36.86
C PHE A 407 22.56 -10.24 35.50
N ALA A 408 23.59 -9.41 35.42
CA ALA A 408 24.00 -8.77 34.16
C ALA A 408 24.43 -9.80 33.11
N ALA A 409 25.14 -10.86 33.53
CA ALA A 409 25.48 -11.98 32.66
C ALA A 409 24.22 -12.72 32.17
N SER A 410 23.27 -13.05 33.05
CA SER A 410 22.00 -13.68 32.64
C SER A 410 21.20 -12.83 31.65
N LEU A 411 21.15 -11.51 31.87
CA LEU A 411 20.47 -10.59 30.96
C LEU A 411 21.15 -10.51 29.59
N LEU A 412 22.48 -10.37 29.56
CA LEU A 412 23.25 -10.34 28.33
C LEU A 412 23.10 -11.64 27.53
N GLY A 413 23.19 -12.78 28.22
CA GLY A 413 23.02 -14.10 27.62
C GLY A 413 21.62 -14.32 27.06
N GLY A 414 20.58 -13.94 27.81
CA GLY A 414 19.18 -14.07 27.38
C GLY A 414 18.84 -13.19 26.17
N LEU A 415 19.28 -11.93 26.18
CA LEU A 415 19.09 -11.02 25.04
C LEU A 415 19.85 -11.48 23.80
N ALA A 416 21.09 -11.97 23.96
CA ALA A 416 21.87 -12.53 22.85
C ALA A 416 21.24 -13.80 22.28
N LEU A 417 20.71 -14.68 23.13
CA LEU A 417 20.00 -15.88 22.69
C LEU A 417 18.73 -15.51 21.92
N GLN A 418 17.94 -14.58 22.43
CA GLN A 418 16.73 -14.10 21.75
C GLN A 418 17.04 -13.41 20.42
N ALA A 419 18.09 -12.59 20.37
CA ALA A 419 18.58 -11.97 19.14
C ALA A 419 18.92 -13.01 18.07
N GLY A 420 19.67 -14.06 18.43
CA GLY A 420 20.00 -15.15 17.53
C GLY A 420 18.76 -15.90 17.02
N THR A 421 17.83 -16.21 17.92
CA THR A 421 16.56 -16.88 17.57
C THR A 421 15.67 -16.04 16.66
N ASN A 422 15.59 -14.72 16.87
CA ASN A 422 14.84 -13.80 16.01
C ASN A 422 15.38 -13.80 14.58
N VAL A 423 16.71 -13.74 14.43
CA VAL A 423 17.39 -13.73 13.12
C VAL A 423 17.21 -15.07 12.40
N ILE A 424 17.37 -16.20 13.10
CA ILE A 424 17.12 -17.53 12.52
C ILE A 424 15.66 -17.69 12.12
N ASN A 425 14.72 -17.28 12.96
CA ASN A 425 13.30 -17.34 12.64
C ASN A 425 13.00 -16.61 11.34
N GLU A 426 13.54 -15.40 11.16
CA GLU A 426 13.36 -14.64 9.92
C GLU A 426 13.98 -15.32 8.70
N ILE A 427 15.18 -15.90 8.80
CA ILE A 427 15.80 -16.65 7.69
C ILE A 427 14.91 -17.82 7.26
N TYR A 428 14.41 -18.60 8.22
CA TYR A 428 13.58 -19.77 7.91
C TYR A 428 12.15 -19.40 7.50
N ASP A 429 11.57 -18.35 8.08
CA ASP A 429 10.25 -17.85 7.71
C ASP A 429 10.28 -17.27 6.28
N VAL A 430 11.36 -16.60 5.87
CA VAL A 430 11.58 -16.17 4.48
C VAL A 430 11.79 -17.37 3.55
N ARG A 431 12.63 -18.35 3.92
CA ARG A 431 12.85 -19.57 3.11
C ARG A 431 11.59 -20.41 2.91
N LYS A 432 10.69 -20.42 3.90
CA LYS A 432 9.43 -21.19 3.88
C LYS A 432 8.23 -20.39 3.35
N GLY A 433 8.41 -19.11 3.01
CA GLY A 433 7.35 -18.24 2.51
C GLY A 433 6.30 -17.85 3.56
N VAL A 434 6.64 -17.95 4.85
CA VAL A 434 5.75 -17.59 5.97
C VAL A 434 5.81 -16.09 6.27
N ASP A 435 7.01 -15.50 6.27
CA ASP A 435 7.18 -14.05 6.41
C ASP A 435 7.16 -13.40 5.00
N GLN A 436 6.03 -12.75 4.68
CA GLN A 436 5.82 -11.94 3.47
C GLN A 436 6.04 -10.44 3.77
N ILE A 437 6.32 -9.60 2.76
CA ILE A 437 6.42 -8.13 2.91
C ILE A 437 5.12 -7.46 3.42
N THR A 438 4.01 -8.18 3.34
CA THR A 438 2.69 -7.78 3.82
C THR A 438 2.41 -8.26 5.26
N SER A 439 3.32 -9.00 5.88
CA SER A 439 3.11 -9.61 7.20
C SER A 439 3.22 -8.55 8.30
N PRO A 440 2.13 -8.27 9.03
CA PRO A 440 2.18 -7.30 10.11
C PRO A 440 3.16 -7.77 11.19
N ARG A 441 4.14 -6.92 11.55
CA ARG A 441 5.17 -7.14 12.59
C ARG A 441 6.34 -8.07 12.22
N ALA A 442 6.46 -8.54 10.98
CA ALA A 442 7.68 -9.20 10.52
C ALA A 442 8.81 -8.17 10.33
N SER A 443 10.07 -8.54 10.62
CA SER A 443 11.18 -7.72 10.15
C SER A 443 11.39 -8.01 8.67
N HIS A 444 11.67 -6.95 7.91
CA HIS A 444 11.81 -7.00 6.47
C HIS A 444 13.27 -6.85 6.06
N ALA A 445 14.23 -7.04 6.97
CA ALA A 445 15.64 -6.74 6.73
C ALA A 445 16.23 -7.59 5.58
N LEU A 446 15.86 -8.88 5.54
CA LEU A 446 16.20 -9.79 4.44
C LEU A 446 15.38 -9.49 3.17
N LEU A 447 14.07 -9.24 3.32
CA LEU A 447 13.15 -8.95 2.20
C LEU A 447 13.41 -7.59 1.51
N LYS A 448 13.93 -6.59 2.23
CA LYS A 448 14.35 -5.28 1.71
C LYS A 448 15.78 -5.28 1.15
N GLY A 449 16.48 -6.43 1.22
CA GLY A 449 17.88 -6.57 0.83
C GLY A 449 18.82 -5.64 1.59
N ALA A 450 18.51 -5.33 2.86
CA ALA A 450 19.40 -4.54 3.73
C ALA A 450 20.54 -5.41 4.29
N LEU A 451 20.29 -6.71 4.46
CA LEU A 451 21.26 -7.74 4.79
C LEU A 451 21.14 -8.90 3.80
N THR A 452 22.27 -9.49 3.45
CA THR A 452 22.28 -10.79 2.75
C THR A 452 22.07 -11.93 3.73
N GLU A 453 21.60 -13.07 3.25
CA GLU A 453 21.40 -14.27 4.07
C GLU A 453 22.68 -14.71 4.78
N LYS A 454 23.84 -14.63 4.11
CA LYS A 454 25.15 -14.93 4.72
C LYS A 454 25.48 -13.98 5.88
N GLU A 455 25.16 -12.70 5.75
CA GLU A 455 25.37 -11.71 6.80
C GLU A 455 24.42 -11.94 7.98
N ALA A 456 23.15 -12.29 7.71
CA ALA A 456 22.20 -12.64 8.75
C ALA A 456 22.62 -13.90 9.53
N PHE A 457 23.12 -14.94 8.84
CA PHE A 457 23.73 -16.09 9.52
C PHE A 457 24.95 -15.69 10.37
N GLY A 458 25.77 -14.74 9.90
CA GLY A 458 26.88 -14.19 10.67
C GLY A 458 26.43 -13.47 11.95
N VAL A 459 25.36 -12.68 11.88
CA VAL A 459 24.74 -12.01 13.05
C VAL A 459 24.18 -13.05 14.03
N ALA A 460 23.43 -14.04 13.54
CA ALA A 460 22.90 -15.12 14.36
C ALA A 460 24.01 -15.91 15.05
N PHE A 461 25.06 -16.30 14.32
CA PHE A 461 26.19 -17.04 14.85
C PHE A 461 26.93 -16.25 15.94
N SER A 462 27.15 -14.95 15.71
CA SER A 462 27.79 -14.08 16.71
C SER A 462 26.95 -13.96 17.99
N ALA A 463 25.63 -13.84 17.84
CA ALA A 463 24.70 -13.78 18.96
C ALA A 463 24.66 -15.11 19.75
N PHE A 464 24.61 -16.27 19.06
CA PHE A 464 24.68 -17.58 19.72
C PHE A 464 26.04 -17.87 20.35
N ALA A 465 27.14 -17.44 19.73
CA ALA A 465 28.47 -17.58 20.30
C ALA A 465 28.60 -16.78 21.61
N LEU A 466 28.10 -15.53 21.62
CA LEU A 466 28.03 -14.72 22.84
C LEU A 466 27.15 -15.38 23.91
N ALA A 467 25.95 -15.84 23.55
CA ALA A 467 25.05 -16.53 24.46
C ALA A 467 25.69 -17.81 25.04
N THR A 468 26.44 -18.56 24.22
CA THR A 468 27.13 -19.78 24.63
C THR A 468 28.28 -19.48 25.59
N LEU A 469 29.11 -18.47 25.31
CA LEU A 469 30.21 -18.08 26.19
C LEU A 469 29.69 -17.62 27.56
N VAL A 470 28.64 -16.81 27.57
CA VAL A 470 27.98 -16.35 28.80
C VAL A 470 27.32 -17.52 29.53
N GLY A 471 26.67 -18.43 28.81
CA GLY A 471 26.07 -19.64 29.39
C GLY A 471 27.10 -20.55 30.03
N LEU A 472 28.24 -20.80 29.37
CA LEU A 472 29.34 -21.60 29.92
C LEU A 472 29.95 -20.95 31.17
N TYR A 473 30.07 -19.62 31.20
CA TYR A 473 30.48 -18.90 32.40
C TYR A 473 29.50 -19.11 33.56
N LEU A 474 28.20 -18.96 33.32
CA LEU A 474 27.18 -19.16 34.36
C LEU A 474 27.15 -20.63 34.85
N VAL A 475 27.34 -21.61 33.96
CA VAL A 475 27.46 -23.03 34.31
C VAL A 475 28.72 -23.31 35.13
N ALA A 476 29.85 -22.69 34.79
CA ALA A 476 31.09 -22.85 35.56
C ALA A 476 30.94 -22.35 37.01
N VAL A 477 30.12 -21.32 37.23
CA VAL A 477 29.88 -20.74 38.56
C VAL A 477 28.77 -21.48 39.34
N ARG A 478 27.72 -21.97 38.66
CA ARG A 478 26.51 -22.51 39.31
C ARG A 478 26.27 -24.01 39.12
N GLY A 479 27.10 -24.67 38.32
CA GLY A 479 27.12 -26.12 38.17
C GLY A 479 26.06 -26.69 37.23
N LEU A 480 25.89 -28.02 37.32
CA LEU A 480 25.13 -28.85 36.39
C LEU A 480 23.63 -28.51 36.23
N PRO A 481 22.90 -28.02 37.26
CA PRO A 481 21.48 -27.67 37.11
C PRO A 481 21.21 -26.59 36.05
N LEU A 482 22.11 -25.62 35.91
CA LEU A 482 21.99 -24.56 34.91
C LEU A 482 22.27 -25.07 33.48
N LEU A 483 23.14 -26.09 33.35
CA LEU A 483 23.41 -26.74 32.07
C LEU A 483 22.17 -27.46 31.54
N LEU A 484 21.44 -28.17 32.41
CA LEU A 484 20.22 -28.86 32.04
C LEU A 484 19.13 -27.89 31.56
N LEU A 485 18.94 -26.76 32.24
CA LEU A 485 18.03 -25.70 31.79
C LEU A 485 18.45 -25.11 30.43
N GLY A 486 19.76 -24.88 30.25
CA GLY A 486 20.30 -24.40 28.97
C GLY A 486 20.05 -25.38 27.82
N LEU A 487 20.20 -26.69 28.05
CA LEU A 487 19.91 -27.73 27.07
C LEU A 487 18.42 -27.80 26.71
N VAL A 488 17.52 -27.64 27.70
CA VAL A 488 16.06 -27.57 27.48
C VAL A 488 15.70 -26.33 26.64
N GLY A 489 16.30 -25.17 26.94
CA GLY A 489 16.12 -23.95 26.15
C GLY A 489 16.61 -24.07 24.71
N LEU A 490 17.79 -24.69 24.51
CA LEU A 490 18.34 -24.96 23.17
C LEU A 490 17.47 -25.93 22.36
N ALA A 491 16.99 -27.01 22.98
CA ALA A 491 16.06 -27.93 22.35
C ALA A 491 14.73 -27.23 21.99
N GLY A 492 14.20 -26.41 22.90
CA GLY A 492 13.03 -25.57 22.65
C GLY A 492 13.21 -24.68 21.42
N GLY A 493 14.31 -23.93 21.33
CA GLY A 493 14.62 -23.08 20.18
C GLY A 493 14.83 -23.85 18.88
N TYR A 494 15.49 -25.01 18.92
CA TYR A 494 15.75 -25.85 17.74
C TYR A 494 14.47 -26.46 17.15
N PHE A 495 13.56 -26.96 18.00
CA PHE A 495 12.29 -27.54 17.56
C PHE A 495 11.19 -26.51 17.26
N TYR A 496 11.45 -25.22 17.52
CA TYR A 496 10.52 -24.12 17.24
C TYR A 496 10.25 -23.95 15.74
N THR A 497 11.32 -23.83 14.95
CA THR A 497 11.27 -23.50 13.50
C THR A 497 12.15 -24.39 12.62
N THR A 498 13.16 -25.07 13.19
CA THR A 498 14.34 -25.56 12.45
C THR A 498 14.31 -27.06 12.12
N ALA A 499 13.62 -27.90 12.91
CA ALA A 499 13.71 -29.36 12.79
C ALA A 499 12.37 -30.05 12.49
N PRO A 500 12.16 -30.52 11.24
CA PRO A 500 11.10 -31.49 10.93
C PRO A 500 11.31 -32.78 11.74
N PRO A 501 10.24 -33.43 12.24
CA PRO A 501 8.83 -33.20 11.95
C PRO A 501 8.07 -32.43 13.04
N PHE A 502 8.72 -31.81 14.03
CA PHE A 502 8.02 -31.28 15.22
C PHE A 502 7.52 -29.83 15.06
N GLU A 503 8.36 -28.93 14.51
CA GLU A 503 8.07 -27.52 14.16
C GLU A 503 6.85 -26.90 14.87
N TYR A 504 6.92 -26.84 16.19
CA TYR A 504 5.70 -26.67 17.00
C TYR A 504 5.12 -25.26 16.91
N LYS A 505 5.85 -24.28 16.34
CA LYS A 505 5.34 -22.96 15.96
C LYS A 505 4.09 -23.05 15.07
N PHE A 506 4.04 -24.05 14.18
CA PHE A 506 2.94 -24.24 13.22
C PHE A 506 1.87 -25.21 13.74
N ARG A 507 1.90 -25.57 15.02
CA ARG A 507 0.97 -26.51 15.66
C ARG A 507 0.33 -25.88 16.89
N ALA A 508 -0.83 -26.39 17.31
CA ALA A 508 -1.58 -25.89 18.45
C ALA A 508 -0.78 -25.87 19.78
N LEU A 509 0.33 -26.60 19.87
CA LEU A 509 1.22 -26.66 21.04
C LEU A 509 2.19 -25.48 21.16
N GLY A 510 2.29 -24.60 20.15
CA GLY A 510 3.30 -23.54 20.15
C GLY A 510 3.13 -22.44 21.18
N VAL A 511 1.90 -21.98 21.40
CA VAL A 511 1.63 -20.92 22.39
C VAL A 511 1.90 -21.40 23.83
N PRO A 512 1.41 -22.58 24.27
CA PRO A 512 1.73 -23.10 25.61
C PRO A 512 3.22 -23.34 25.84
N LEU A 513 3.95 -23.85 24.84
CA LEU A 513 5.37 -24.19 25.00
C LEU A 513 6.26 -22.94 25.05
N VAL A 514 5.96 -21.92 24.25
CA VAL A 514 6.64 -20.62 24.32
C VAL A 514 6.37 -19.94 25.66
N PHE A 515 5.14 -20.01 26.18
CA PHE A 515 4.80 -19.48 27.50
C PHE A 515 5.65 -20.13 28.60
N VAL A 516 5.80 -21.45 28.60
CA VAL A 516 6.61 -22.18 29.61
C VAL A 516 8.10 -21.84 29.49
N LEU A 517 8.63 -21.80 28.26
CA LEU A 517 10.05 -21.54 28.00
C LEU A 517 10.45 -20.09 28.27
N MET A 518 9.64 -19.12 27.83
CA MET A 518 9.94 -17.69 27.98
C MET A 518 9.36 -17.07 29.25
N GLY A 519 8.45 -17.74 29.96
CA GLY A 519 7.93 -17.31 31.25
C GLY A 519 8.61 -18.04 32.42
N PRO A 520 7.95 -19.03 33.06
CA PRO A 520 8.41 -19.65 34.31
C PRO A 520 9.84 -20.19 34.28
N LEU A 521 10.26 -20.84 33.18
CA LEU A 521 11.61 -21.41 33.10
C LEU A 521 12.70 -20.34 33.00
N MET A 522 12.40 -19.20 32.38
CA MET A 522 13.35 -18.09 32.25
C MET A 522 13.48 -17.31 33.57
N VAL A 523 12.37 -17.14 34.30
CA VAL A 523 12.37 -16.58 35.66
C VAL A 523 13.16 -17.48 36.60
N PHE A 524 12.84 -18.79 36.62
CA PHE A 524 13.53 -19.79 37.43
C PHE A 524 15.01 -19.90 37.09
N GLY A 525 15.36 -19.95 35.80
CA GLY A 525 16.75 -20.03 35.35
C GLY A 525 17.57 -18.80 35.75
N THR A 526 16.97 -17.61 35.70
CA THR A 526 17.64 -16.38 36.17
C THR A 526 17.80 -16.37 37.68
N TYR A 527 16.76 -16.73 38.43
CA TYR A 527 16.84 -16.83 39.88
C TYR A 527 17.93 -17.82 40.32
N LEU A 528 18.00 -18.99 39.69
CA LEU A 528 19.01 -20.01 39.95
C LEU A 528 20.42 -19.52 39.57
N ALA A 529 20.56 -18.81 38.45
CA ALA A 529 21.84 -18.22 38.04
C ALA A 529 22.35 -17.19 39.06
N VAL A 530 21.45 -16.36 39.58
CA VAL A 530 21.78 -15.27 40.51
C VAL A 530 22.02 -15.77 41.94
N THR A 531 21.18 -16.67 42.46
CA THR A 531 21.23 -17.12 43.86
C THR A 531 22.01 -18.42 44.08
N GLY A 532 22.02 -19.32 43.09
CA GLY A 532 22.59 -20.65 43.20
C GLY A 532 21.69 -21.71 43.84
N GLU A 533 20.47 -21.35 44.26
CA GLU A 533 19.50 -22.29 44.82
C GLU A 533 18.21 -22.33 43.99
N PRO A 534 17.56 -23.50 43.84
CA PRO A 534 16.27 -23.57 43.17
C PRO A 534 15.15 -23.02 44.08
N SER A 535 14.22 -22.25 43.50
CA SER A 535 13.02 -21.79 44.20
C SER A 535 11.76 -22.18 43.44
N LEU A 536 10.80 -22.81 44.14
CA LEU A 536 9.48 -23.12 43.58
C LEU A 536 8.65 -21.84 43.34
N LEU A 537 8.91 -20.78 44.11
CA LEU A 537 8.26 -19.49 43.93
C LEU A 537 8.60 -18.87 42.57
N ALA A 538 9.84 -19.06 42.10
CA ALA A 538 10.31 -18.58 40.81
C ALA A 538 9.71 -19.33 39.60
N LEU A 539 9.03 -20.47 39.80
CA LEU A 539 8.27 -21.18 38.77
C LEU A 539 6.79 -20.77 38.73
N LEU A 540 6.30 -20.05 39.75
CA LEU A 540 4.91 -19.61 39.88
C LEU A 540 4.70 -18.15 39.45
N VAL A 541 5.80 -17.44 39.17
CA VAL A 541 5.88 -16.08 38.62
C VAL A 541 6.14 -16.18 37.12
#